data_AF-A0A6B0XTP6-F1
#
_entry.id   AF-A0A6B0XTP6-F1
#
_cell.length_a   1.000
_cell.length_b   1.000
_cell.length_c   1.000
_cell.angle_alpha   90.00
_cell.angle_beta   90.00
_cell.angle_gamma   90.00
#
_symmetry.space_group_name_H-M   'P 1'
#
loop_
_entity.id
_entity.type
_entity.pdbx_description
1 polymer ?
#
loop_
_entity_poly.entity_id
_entity_poly.type
_entity_poly.pdbx_seq_one_letter_code
_entity_poly.pdbx_strand_id
1 'polypeptide(L)'
;MEVVDMIRKRASNPISGTSIPLISRIPLMARISPLSLVALGASLSWVACGEGEAPSDEPAGGAGAAAADAPPQFETTEVAGGVYQFRWGGHNGLFVVTSEGGFAFDPISVEAAATYAEEIRRVAPGAELAAIVYSHNHADHATGAEVLREAFGADVPIYAHRNADAPLREAANPDLPPPTDT
;
A
#
# COMPACT_ATOMS: atom_id res chain seq x y z
N MET A 1 2.40 38.25 -29.63
CA MET A 1 1.90 36.94 -30.08
C MET A 1 2.08 35.99 -28.92
N GLU A 2 0.99 35.76 -28.21
CA GLU A 2 0.95 35.14 -26.88
C GLU A 2 0.97 33.62 -26.93
N VAL A 3 1.57 33.02 -25.88
CA VAL A 3 1.78 31.58 -25.66
C VAL A 3 0.46 30.80 -25.47
N VAL A 4 -0.66 31.50 -25.33
CA VAL A 4 -2.01 30.94 -25.12
C VAL A 4 -2.57 30.22 -26.36
N ASP A 5 -2.06 30.50 -27.56
CA ASP A 5 -2.60 29.94 -28.81
C ASP A 5 -2.09 28.51 -29.11
N MET A 6 -1.01 28.08 -28.46
CA MET A 6 -0.43 26.75 -28.67
C MET A 6 -1.19 25.64 -27.94
N ILE A 7 -1.90 25.97 -26.86
CA ILE A 7 -2.64 24.99 -26.02
C ILE A 7 -3.98 24.62 -26.66
N ARG A 8 -4.61 25.50 -27.44
CA ARG A 8 -5.89 25.18 -28.11
C ARG A 8 -5.77 24.24 -29.31
N LYS A 9 -4.58 24.04 -29.86
CA LYS A 9 -4.41 23.28 -31.11
C LYS A 9 -4.22 21.77 -30.93
N ARG A 10 -4.05 21.28 -29.70
CA ARG A 10 -3.95 19.82 -29.41
C ARG A 10 -5.30 19.13 -29.14
N ALA A 11 -6.40 19.87 -29.03
CA ALA A 11 -7.71 19.32 -28.65
C ALA A 11 -8.66 19.04 -29.84
N SER A 12 -8.15 18.63 -31.01
CA SER A 12 -9.01 18.42 -32.20
C SER A 12 -8.65 17.23 -33.09
N ASN A 13 -8.26 16.10 -32.50
CA ASN A 13 -8.25 14.83 -33.25
C ASN A 13 -9.38 13.91 -32.75
N PRO A 14 -10.36 13.56 -33.60
CA PRO A 14 -11.38 12.57 -33.26
C PRO A 14 -10.76 11.15 -33.28
N ILE A 15 -10.94 10.42 -32.18
CA ILE A 15 -10.55 9.01 -32.05
C ILE A 15 -11.50 8.18 -32.91
N SER A 16 -10.98 7.65 -34.01
CA SER A 16 -11.68 6.67 -34.86
C SER A 16 -11.79 5.35 -34.11
N GLY A 17 -13.00 5.00 -33.69
CA GLY A 17 -13.31 3.76 -33.00
C GLY A 17 -13.04 2.52 -33.85
N THR A 18 -12.40 1.52 -33.26
CA THR A 18 -12.42 0.14 -33.75
C THR A 18 -12.90 -0.76 -32.61
N SER A 19 -14.12 -1.25 -32.75
CA SER A 19 -14.77 -2.17 -31.81
C SER A 19 -14.09 -3.53 -31.84
N ILE A 20 -13.55 -3.97 -30.70
CA ILE A 20 -13.01 -5.33 -30.53
C ILE A 20 -14.06 -6.16 -29.75
N PRO A 21 -14.42 -7.38 -30.19
CA PRO A 21 -15.46 -8.16 -29.54
C PRO A 21 -14.99 -8.75 -28.20
N LEU A 22 -15.88 -8.64 -27.21
CA LEU A 22 -15.80 -9.20 -25.87
C LEU A 22 -15.92 -10.74 -25.91
N ILE A 23 -14.83 -11.46 -25.61
CA ILE A 23 -14.87 -12.92 -25.43
C ILE A 23 -14.89 -13.21 -23.92
N SER A 24 -16.10 -13.49 -23.43
CA SER A 24 -16.35 -14.03 -22.10
C SER A 24 -15.90 -15.50 -22.03
N ARG A 25 -14.99 -15.81 -21.10
CA ARG A 25 -14.67 -17.20 -20.70
C ARG A 25 -14.54 -17.28 -19.18
N ILE A 26 -15.62 -17.71 -18.55
CA ILE A 26 -15.65 -18.19 -17.17
C ILE A 26 -15.50 -19.72 -17.21
N PRO A 27 -14.59 -20.30 -16.41
CA PRO A 27 -14.86 -21.57 -15.75
C PRO A 27 -14.63 -21.39 -14.23
N LEU A 28 -15.69 -21.48 -13.45
CA LEU A 28 -16.14 -22.67 -12.71
C LEU A 28 -15.28 -22.96 -11.47
N MET A 29 -15.93 -22.80 -10.32
CA MET A 29 -15.42 -22.99 -8.97
C MET A 29 -14.91 -24.40 -8.71
N ALA A 30 -13.85 -24.50 -7.91
CA ALA A 30 -13.54 -25.70 -7.13
C ALA A 30 -13.30 -25.30 -5.67
N ARG A 31 -14.38 -25.40 -4.88
CA ARG A 31 -14.37 -25.38 -3.42
C ARG A 31 -13.83 -26.71 -2.93
N ILE A 32 -12.78 -26.72 -2.11
CA ILE A 32 -12.52 -27.82 -1.17
C ILE A 32 -11.90 -27.26 0.11
N SER A 33 -12.70 -27.12 1.16
CA SER A 33 -12.25 -27.12 2.55
C SER A 33 -12.58 -28.49 3.16
N PRO A 34 -11.65 -29.05 3.93
CA PRO A 34 -11.98 -29.74 5.16
C PRO A 34 -10.96 -29.33 6.26
N LEU A 35 -11.14 -29.48 7.56
CA LEU A 35 -12.23 -29.89 8.42
C LEU A 35 -11.69 -29.60 9.83
N SER A 36 -12.44 -28.89 10.66
CA SER A 36 -12.10 -28.64 12.05
C SER A 36 -11.96 -29.95 12.83
N LEU A 37 -10.91 -30.08 13.65
CA LEU A 37 -10.86 -31.05 14.73
C LEU A 37 -10.88 -30.29 16.06
N VAL A 38 -12.07 -30.21 16.65
CA VAL A 38 -12.28 -29.80 18.03
C VAL A 38 -12.16 -31.05 18.89
N ALA A 39 -11.14 -31.11 19.75
CA ALA A 39 -11.06 -32.13 20.79
C ALA A 39 -11.57 -31.54 22.11
N LEU A 40 -12.79 -31.96 22.48
CA LEU A 40 -13.41 -31.74 23.77
C LEU A 40 -12.86 -32.79 24.76
N GLY A 41 -12.14 -32.34 25.79
CA GLY A 41 -11.68 -33.18 26.89
C GLY A 41 -12.12 -32.59 28.21
N ALA A 42 -13.25 -33.07 28.74
CA ALA A 42 -13.67 -32.84 30.11
C ALA A 42 -13.07 -33.92 31.02
N SER A 43 -12.46 -33.53 32.14
CA SER A 43 -12.26 -34.46 33.25
C SER A 43 -12.35 -33.75 34.60
N LEU A 44 -13.02 -34.48 35.50
CA LEU A 44 -13.59 -34.16 36.80
C LEU A 44 -12.60 -33.66 37.87
N SER A 45 -13.16 -32.86 38.77
CA SER A 45 -12.61 -32.34 40.01
C SER A 45 -12.19 -33.40 41.03
N TRP A 46 -11.17 -33.08 41.84
CA TRP A 46 -11.09 -33.43 43.26
C TRP A 46 -10.60 -32.21 44.03
N VAL A 47 -11.37 -31.77 45.04
CA VAL A 47 -10.90 -30.88 46.10
C VAL A 47 -10.39 -31.77 47.23
N ALA A 48 -9.13 -31.61 47.60
CA ALA A 48 -8.55 -32.19 48.81
C ALA A 48 -7.84 -31.08 49.59
N CYS A 49 -8.19 -30.92 50.86
CA CYS A 49 -7.40 -30.19 51.84
C CYS A 49 -6.26 -31.08 52.33
N GLY A 50 -5.05 -30.55 52.40
CA GLY A 50 -3.91 -31.24 53.00
C GLY A 50 -2.66 -30.35 52.99
N GLU A 51 -2.24 -29.92 54.17
CA GLU A 51 -0.96 -29.25 54.45
C GLU A 51 0.25 -30.14 54.13
N GLY A 52 1.33 -29.50 53.67
CA GLY A 52 2.69 -29.94 53.94
C GLY A 52 3.46 -30.62 52.80
N GLU A 53 4.65 -30.05 52.55
CA GLU A 53 5.90 -30.69 52.09
C GLU A 53 6.38 -30.39 50.65
N ALA A 54 7.61 -29.84 50.63
CA ALA A 54 8.57 -29.42 49.59
C ALA A 54 8.25 -29.55 48.08
N PRO A 55 8.54 -28.50 47.27
CA PRO A 55 8.57 -28.64 45.82
C PRO A 55 9.83 -29.39 45.36
N SER A 56 9.61 -30.56 44.76
CA SER A 56 10.56 -31.29 43.95
C SER A 56 10.77 -30.60 42.59
N ASP A 57 12.03 -30.41 42.21
CA ASP A 57 12.49 -29.94 40.90
C ASP A 57 12.03 -30.88 39.77
N GLU A 58 10.94 -30.52 39.10
CA GLU A 58 10.58 -31.05 37.78
C GLU A 58 10.53 -29.88 36.80
N PRO A 59 11.23 -29.94 35.65
CA PRO A 59 11.16 -28.86 34.68
C PRO A 59 9.77 -28.87 34.06
N ALA A 60 8.97 -27.85 34.40
CA ALA A 60 7.75 -27.56 33.68
C ALA A 60 8.12 -27.39 32.19
N GLY A 61 7.76 -28.38 31.39
CA GLY A 61 7.78 -28.30 29.93
C GLY A 61 6.86 -27.18 29.49
N GLY A 62 7.40 -25.96 29.47
CA GLY A 62 6.74 -24.81 28.89
C GLY A 62 6.52 -25.12 27.42
N ALA A 63 5.26 -25.32 27.04
CA ALA A 63 4.86 -25.26 25.65
C ALA A 63 5.22 -23.86 25.15
N GLY A 64 6.39 -23.73 24.52
CA GLY A 64 6.78 -22.53 23.83
C GLY A 64 5.74 -22.26 22.76
N ALA A 65 4.93 -21.22 22.97
CA ALA A 65 4.18 -20.63 21.88
C ALA A 65 5.22 -20.26 20.82
N ALA A 66 5.17 -20.92 19.66
CA ALA A 66 5.99 -20.53 18.53
C ALA A 66 5.69 -19.04 18.28
N ALA A 67 6.70 -18.19 18.44
CA ALA A 67 6.61 -16.80 18.04
C ALA A 67 6.29 -16.83 16.54
N ALA A 68 5.10 -16.37 16.16
CA ALA A 68 4.80 -16.15 14.76
C ALA A 68 5.79 -15.11 14.25
N ASP A 69 6.45 -15.39 13.13
CA ASP A 69 7.34 -14.43 12.49
C ASP A 69 6.57 -13.13 12.25
N ALA A 70 7.18 -12.01 12.64
CA ALA A 70 6.61 -10.71 12.33
C ALA A 70 6.51 -10.56 10.80
N PRO A 71 5.44 -9.94 10.28
CA PRO A 71 5.33 -9.70 8.85
C PRO A 71 6.51 -8.85 8.36
N PRO A 72 6.89 -8.98 7.07
CA PRO A 72 7.97 -8.18 6.51
C PRO A 72 7.65 -6.69 6.64
N GLN A 73 8.71 -5.87 6.74
CA GLN A 73 8.58 -4.42 6.88
C GLN A 73 7.76 -3.82 5.73
N PHE A 74 7.93 -4.33 4.51
CA PHE A 74 7.14 -3.91 3.36
C PHE A 74 6.62 -5.10 2.57
N GLU A 75 5.61 -4.83 1.74
CA GLU A 75 5.05 -5.81 0.81
C GLU A 75 4.39 -5.09 -0.37
N THR A 76 4.60 -5.59 -1.58
CA THR A 76 3.91 -5.11 -2.78
C THR A 76 3.06 -6.23 -3.36
N THR A 77 1.76 -5.97 -3.52
CA THR A 77 0.81 -6.96 -4.01
C THR A 77 0.01 -6.39 -5.17
N GLU A 78 -0.05 -7.11 -6.30
CA GLU A 78 -0.97 -6.78 -7.38
C GLU A 78 -2.40 -7.15 -6.96
N VAL A 79 -3.27 -6.14 -6.83
CA VAL A 79 -4.66 -6.33 -6.41
C VAL A 79 -5.62 -6.43 -7.61
N ALA A 80 -5.23 -5.84 -8.73
CA ALA A 80 -5.86 -5.96 -10.04
C ALA A 80 -4.82 -5.65 -11.14
N GLY A 81 -5.15 -5.94 -12.40
CA GLY A 81 -4.20 -5.70 -13.51
C GLY A 81 -3.67 -4.27 -13.54
N GLY A 82 -2.37 -4.11 -13.28
CA GLY A 82 -1.70 -2.80 -13.23
C GLY A 82 -2.00 -1.97 -11.99
N VAL A 83 -2.64 -2.54 -10.96
CA VAL A 83 -2.98 -1.87 -9.69
C VAL A 83 -2.32 -2.62 -8.55
N TYR A 84 -1.46 -1.93 -7.81
CA TYR A 84 -0.61 -2.53 -6.79
C TYR A 84 -0.81 -1.83 -5.44
N GLN A 85 -1.06 -2.62 -4.40
CA GLN A 85 -0.93 -2.15 -3.02
C GLN A 85 0.54 -2.18 -2.63
N PHE A 86 1.02 -1.11 -2.00
CA PHE A 86 2.31 -1.07 -1.32
C PHE A 86 2.05 -0.90 0.18
N ARG A 87 2.41 -1.89 0.99
CA ARG A 87 2.32 -1.82 2.45
C ARG A 87 3.70 -1.52 3.02
N TRP A 88 3.75 -0.60 3.98
CA TRP A 88 4.93 -0.35 4.81
C TRP A 88 4.52 -0.35 6.28
N GLY A 89 4.94 -1.37 7.02
CA GLY A 89 4.46 -1.63 8.38
C GLY A 89 2.93 -1.72 8.41
N GLY A 90 2.30 -0.80 9.15
CA GLY A 90 0.84 -0.68 9.26
C GLY A 90 0.18 0.28 8.26
N HIS A 91 0.96 0.95 7.40
CA HIS A 91 0.45 1.94 6.46
C HIS A 91 0.36 1.37 5.04
N ASN A 92 -0.56 1.93 4.25
CA ASN A 92 -0.80 1.50 2.89
C ASN A 92 -0.67 2.70 1.94
N GLY A 93 0.10 2.49 0.89
CA GLY A 93 0.06 3.22 -0.35
C GLY A 93 -0.51 2.35 -1.46
N LEU A 94 -0.73 2.96 -2.61
CA LEU A 94 -1.21 2.30 -3.82
C LEU A 94 -0.49 2.90 -5.00
N PHE A 95 -0.08 2.10 -5.99
CA PHE A 95 0.31 2.65 -7.27
C PHE A 95 -0.37 1.95 -8.43
N VAL A 96 -0.60 2.71 -9.48
CA VAL A 96 -1.26 2.26 -10.70
C VAL A 96 -0.32 2.48 -11.86
N VAL A 97 -0.15 1.45 -12.68
CA VAL A 97 0.69 1.48 -13.88
C VAL A 97 -0.22 1.38 -15.09
N THR A 98 -0.13 2.38 -15.97
CA THR A 98 -0.89 2.43 -17.23
C THR A 98 0.06 2.66 -18.39
N SER A 99 -0.46 2.59 -19.62
CA SER A 99 0.30 2.99 -20.82
C SER A 99 0.61 4.49 -20.88
N GLU A 100 -0.08 5.32 -20.08
CA GLU A 100 0.08 6.77 -20.05
C GLU A 100 1.03 7.24 -18.93
N GLY A 101 1.46 6.32 -18.06
CA GLY A 101 2.31 6.60 -16.91
C GLY A 101 1.84 5.91 -15.64
N GLY A 102 2.66 6.07 -14.59
CA GLY A 102 2.39 5.59 -13.25
C GLY A 102 1.75 6.67 -12.37
N PHE A 103 0.89 6.25 -11.43
CA PHE A 103 0.34 7.12 -10.39
C PHE A 103 0.71 6.52 -9.05
N ALA A 104 1.35 7.30 -8.18
CA ALA A 104 1.71 6.87 -6.83
C ALA A 104 0.79 7.56 -5.82
N PHE A 105 0.18 6.78 -4.93
CA PHE A 105 -0.70 7.27 -3.88
C PHE A 105 -0.07 7.00 -2.53
N ASP A 106 -0.09 8.01 -1.66
CA ASP A 106 0.42 8.01 -0.28
C ASP A 106 1.84 7.44 -0.14
N PRO A 107 2.90 8.27 -0.23
CA PRO A 107 4.29 7.81 -0.10
C PRO A 107 4.69 7.30 1.30
N ILE A 108 3.83 7.50 2.31
CA ILE A 108 3.93 7.03 3.71
C ILE A 108 5.03 7.72 4.53
N SER A 109 6.28 7.66 4.06
CA SER A 109 7.44 8.28 4.72
C SER A 109 8.60 8.44 3.76
N VAL A 110 9.62 9.21 4.13
CA VAL A 110 10.87 9.32 3.36
C VAL A 110 11.52 7.95 3.15
N GLU A 111 11.56 7.12 4.20
CA GLU A 111 12.13 5.77 4.12
C GLU A 111 11.26 4.84 3.27
N ALA A 112 9.94 4.85 3.48
CA ALA A 112 9.01 4.02 2.74
C ALA A 112 9.01 4.39 1.26
N ALA A 113 9.04 5.68 0.92
CA ALA A 113 9.04 6.20 -0.45
C ALA A 113 10.27 5.75 -1.25
N ALA A 114 11.43 5.55 -0.59
CA ALA A 114 12.61 5.02 -1.26
C ALA A 114 12.37 3.57 -1.74
N THR A 115 11.91 2.70 -0.85
CA THR A 115 11.53 1.31 -1.23
C THR A 115 10.34 1.28 -2.18
N TYR A 116 9.40 2.22 -2.03
CA TYR A 116 8.27 2.36 -2.93
C TYR A 116 8.73 2.66 -4.37
N ALA A 117 9.68 3.59 -4.54
CA ALA A 117 10.25 3.88 -5.85
C ALA A 117 10.96 2.66 -6.47
N GLU A 118 11.65 1.87 -5.66
CA GLU A 118 12.27 0.60 -6.10
C GLU A 118 11.21 -0.40 -6.58
N GLU A 119 10.11 -0.54 -5.84
CA GLU A 119 9.03 -1.47 -6.18
C GLU A 119 8.28 -1.07 -7.45
N ILE A 120 8.03 0.23 -7.66
CA ILE A 120 7.48 0.76 -8.91
C ILE A 120 8.41 0.41 -10.09
N ARG A 121 9.72 0.66 -9.96
CA ARG A 121 10.70 0.35 -11.00
C ARG A 121 10.82 -1.16 -11.26
N ARG A 122 10.66 -1.98 -10.23
CA ARG A 122 10.70 -3.44 -10.33
C ARG A 122 9.53 -3.97 -11.15
N VAL A 123 8.31 -3.50 -10.89
CA VAL A 123 7.12 -4.01 -11.60
C VAL A 123 6.87 -3.31 -12.94
N ALA A 124 7.30 -2.05 -13.07
CA ALA A 124 7.15 -1.25 -14.28
C ALA A 124 8.47 -0.57 -14.67
N PRO A 125 9.45 -1.34 -15.19
CA PRO A 125 10.73 -0.78 -15.60
C PRO A 125 10.58 0.31 -16.66
N GLY A 126 11.14 1.48 -16.40
CA GLY A 126 11.09 2.63 -17.33
C GLY A 126 9.76 3.40 -17.32
N ALA A 127 8.82 3.07 -16.45
CA ALA A 127 7.64 3.90 -16.24
C ALA A 127 8.04 5.23 -15.59
N GLU A 128 7.47 6.32 -16.09
CA GLU A 128 7.49 7.63 -15.45
C GLU A 128 6.25 7.79 -14.56
N LEU A 129 6.32 8.69 -13.57
CA LEU A 129 5.13 9.07 -12.81
C LEU A 129 4.41 10.23 -13.50
N ALA A 130 3.12 10.04 -13.75
CA ALA A 130 2.21 11.10 -14.18
C ALA A 130 1.78 11.98 -13.00
N ALA A 131 1.65 11.41 -11.79
CA ALA A 131 1.36 12.17 -10.58
C ALA A 131 1.66 11.40 -9.28
N ILE A 132 1.79 12.17 -8.21
CA ILE A 132 1.71 11.70 -6.81
C ILE A 132 0.39 12.23 -6.24
N VAL A 133 -0.35 11.40 -5.52
CA VAL A 133 -1.67 11.76 -4.97
C VAL A 133 -1.69 11.48 -3.47
N TYR A 134 -2.12 12.47 -2.69
CA TYR A 134 -2.34 12.30 -1.25
C TYR A 134 -3.81 12.02 -0.97
N SER A 135 -4.06 11.01 -0.13
CA SER A 135 -5.39 10.76 0.42
C SER A 135 -5.81 11.83 1.42
N HIS A 136 -4.88 12.31 2.25
CA HIS A 136 -5.08 13.37 3.24
C HIS A 136 -3.74 13.99 3.68
N ASN A 137 -3.78 14.94 4.61
CA ASN A 137 -2.63 15.78 4.96
C ASN A 137 -1.73 15.25 6.09
N HIS A 138 -1.98 14.07 6.64
CA HIS A 138 -1.16 13.60 7.76
C HIS A 138 0.18 13.02 7.30
N ALA A 139 1.17 13.17 8.18
CA ALA A 139 2.56 12.84 7.87
C ALA A 139 2.76 11.35 7.56
N ASP A 140 1.97 10.47 8.18
CA ASP A 140 2.05 9.02 8.01
C ASP A 140 1.53 8.51 6.66
N HIS A 141 1.05 9.41 5.79
CA HIS A 141 0.63 9.11 4.43
C HIS A 141 1.28 9.99 3.39
N ALA A 142 1.43 11.30 3.65
CA ALA A 142 1.82 12.27 2.65
C ALA A 142 3.32 12.65 2.69
N THR A 143 4.09 12.18 3.69
CA THR A 143 5.54 12.42 3.67
C THR A 143 6.26 11.52 2.67
N GLY A 144 7.37 12.00 2.08
CA GLY A 144 8.19 11.23 1.14
C GLY A 144 7.92 11.50 -0.35
N ALA A 145 7.03 12.44 -0.69
CA ALA A 145 6.77 12.78 -2.08
C ALA A 145 8.01 13.32 -2.82
N GLU A 146 8.87 14.08 -2.15
CA GLU A 146 10.12 14.56 -2.77
C GLU A 146 11.07 13.40 -3.12
N VAL A 147 11.05 12.29 -2.37
CA VAL A 147 11.83 11.09 -2.73
C VAL A 147 11.31 10.48 -4.03
N LEU A 148 9.99 10.44 -4.22
CA LEU A 148 9.40 10.00 -5.47
C LEU A 148 9.71 10.97 -6.63
N ARG A 149 9.69 12.29 -6.39
CA ARG A 149 10.07 13.29 -7.41
C ARG A 149 11.55 13.19 -7.77
N GLU A 150 12.44 12.94 -6.81
CA GLU A 150 13.85 12.66 -7.10
C GLU A 150 14.00 11.38 -7.96
N ALA A 151 13.20 10.36 -7.67
CA ALA A 151 13.27 9.09 -8.39
C ALA A 151 12.66 9.13 -9.81
N PHE A 152 11.60 9.91 -10.04
CA PHE A 152 10.81 9.85 -11.29
C PHE A 152 10.74 11.18 -12.06
N GLY A 153 11.17 12.29 -11.47
CA GLY A 153 11.20 13.61 -12.10
C GLY A 153 10.79 14.72 -11.13
N ALA A 154 11.62 15.76 -11.01
CA ALA A 154 11.36 16.89 -10.11
C ALA A 154 10.03 17.61 -10.42
N ASP A 155 9.54 17.53 -11.66
CA ASP A 155 8.31 18.19 -12.10
C ASP A 155 7.05 17.32 -11.97
N VAL A 156 7.14 16.11 -11.40
CA VAL A 156 5.96 15.25 -11.18
C VAL A 156 4.97 15.99 -10.27
N PRO A 157 3.71 16.22 -10.71
CA PRO A 157 2.75 16.99 -9.93
C PRO A 157 2.26 16.21 -8.73
N ILE A 158 2.02 16.94 -7.64
CA ILE A 158 1.38 16.42 -6.43
C ILE A 158 -0.06 16.91 -6.40
N TYR A 159 -1.02 16.00 -6.30
CA TYR A 159 -2.44 16.33 -6.16
C TYR A 159 -2.95 15.93 -4.78
N ALA A 160 -3.81 16.77 -4.19
CA ALA A 160 -4.51 16.45 -2.95
C ALA A 160 -5.84 17.20 -2.93
N HIS A 161 -6.82 16.69 -2.19
CA HIS A 161 -8.07 17.43 -2.02
C HIS A 161 -7.83 18.84 -1.44
N ARG A 162 -8.57 19.86 -1.90
CA ARG A 162 -8.40 21.28 -1.46
C ARG A 162 -8.33 21.52 0.05
N ASN A 163 -8.97 20.67 0.85
CA ASN A 163 -8.95 20.78 2.31
C ASN A 163 -7.59 20.38 2.92
N ALA A 164 -6.75 19.65 2.19
CA ALA A 164 -5.40 19.27 2.62
C ALA A 164 -4.38 20.41 2.40
N ASP A 165 -4.62 21.34 1.46
CA ASP A 165 -3.64 22.36 1.06
C ASP A 165 -3.25 23.28 2.22
N ALA A 166 -4.22 23.88 2.91
CA ALA A 166 -3.92 24.80 4.02
C ALA A 166 -3.14 24.13 5.17
N PRO A 167 -3.55 22.95 5.69
CA PRO A 167 -2.76 22.23 6.70
C PRO A 167 -1.34 21.85 6.22
N LEU A 168 -1.19 21.42 4.96
CA LEU A 168 0.13 21.04 4.43
C LEU A 168 1.07 22.25 4.32
N ARG A 169 0.55 23.40 3.87
CA ARG A 169 1.33 24.64 3.83
C ARG A 169 1.68 25.15 5.23
N GLU A 170 0.75 25.07 6.18
CA GLU A 170 0.98 25.48 7.57
C GLU A 170 2.02 24.61 8.27
N ALA A 171 2.03 23.30 8.01
CA ALA A 171 3.01 22.38 8.56
C ALA A 171 4.46 22.77 8.20
N ALA A 172 4.67 23.43 7.04
CA ALA A 172 5.96 23.92 6.57
C ALA A 172 7.09 22.87 6.68
N ASN A 173 6.73 21.60 6.49
CA ASN A 173 7.63 20.47 6.64
C ASN A 173 8.23 20.11 5.27
N PRO A 174 9.57 20.13 5.10
CA PRO A 174 10.21 19.81 3.83
C PRO A 174 9.92 18.39 3.33
N ASP A 175 9.64 17.45 4.23
CA ASP A 175 9.32 16.07 3.87
C ASP A 175 7.84 15.90 3.45
N LEU A 176 7.02 16.94 3.63
CA LEU A 176 5.58 16.97 3.40
C LEU A 176 5.22 18.18 2.50
N PRO A 177 5.68 18.20 1.24
CA PRO A 177 5.43 19.35 0.36
C PRO A 177 3.92 19.52 0.10
N PRO A 178 3.43 20.77 -0.02
CA PRO A 178 2.04 21.05 -0.35
C PRO A 178 1.71 20.55 -1.77
N PRO A 179 0.41 20.34 -2.08
CA PRO A 179 0.01 19.92 -3.41
C PRO A 179 0.36 21.01 -4.44
N THR A 180 0.71 20.53 -5.64
CA THR A 180 0.88 21.37 -6.83
C THR A 180 -0.47 21.92 -7.30
N ASP A 181 -1.54 21.12 -7.20
CA ASP A 181 -2.93 21.52 -7.50
C ASP A 181 -3.95 20.70 -6.68
N THR A 182 -5.21 21.15 -6.62
CA THR A 182 -6.27 20.58 -5.75
C THR A 182 -7.58 20.20 -6.42
#